data_AF-A0A959JCN1-F1
#
_entry.id   AF-A0A959JCN1-F1
#
_cell.length_a   1.000
_cell.length_b   1.000
_cell.length_c   1.000
_cell.angle_alpha   90.00
_cell.angle_beta   90.00
_cell.angle_gamma   90.00
#
_symmetry.space_group_name_H-M   'P 1'
#
loop_
_entity.id
_entity.type
_entity.pdbx_description
1 polymer ?
#
loop_
_entity_poly.entity_id
_entity_poly.type
_entity_poly.pdbx_seq_one_letter_code
_entity_poly.pdbx_strand_id
1 'polypeptide(L)'
;MKKYMTYLLLGFLIMVLITFIMGLGDDAYLKNYHSGIWYRDVINSLKYYVTWVLPYWWLLILIGTISLAALFYIGKVGIEKLSS
;
A
#
# COMPACT_ATOMS: atom_id res chain seq x y z
N MET A 1 -2.91 19.60 -12.65
CA MET A 1 -2.82 19.21 -11.21
C MET A 1 -3.81 18.10 -10.84
N LYS A 2 -5.12 18.22 -11.09
CA LYS A 2 -6.12 17.21 -10.69
C LYS A 2 -5.79 15.76 -11.11
N LYS A 3 -5.37 15.55 -12.37
CA LYS A 3 -5.04 14.20 -12.91
C LYS A 3 -3.82 13.54 -12.22
N TYR A 4 -2.76 14.30 -11.95
CA TYR A 4 -1.57 13.79 -11.25
C TYR A 4 -1.88 13.41 -9.80
N MET A 5 -2.74 14.21 -9.14
CA MET A 5 -3.21 13.91 -7.79
C MET A 5 -4.04 12.62 -7.76
N THR A 6 -4.84 12.34 -8.80
CA THR A 6 -5.54 11.05 -8.94
C THR A 6 -4.57 9.87 -9.03
N TYR A 7 -3.51 9.96 -9.83
CA TYR A 7 -2.52 8.87 -9.94
C TYR A 7 -1.74 8.65 -8.65
N LEU A 8 -1.36 9.73 -7.94
CA LEU A 8 -0.75 9.64 -6.62
C LEU A 8 -1.69 8.99 -5.60
N LEU A 9 -2.97 9.36 -5.59
CA LEU A 9 -3.95 8.81 -4.65
C LEU A 9 -4.23 7.33 -4.93
N LEU A 10 -4.35 6.94 -6.20
CA LEU A 10 -4.48 5.54 -6.60
C LEU A 10 -3.23 4.74 -6.22
N GLY A 11 -2.04 5.27 -6.48
CA GLY A 11 -0.77 4.64 -6.09
C GLY A 11 -0.68 4.46 -4.57
N PHE A 12 -1.10 5.47 -3.80
CA PHE A 12 -1.12 5.41 -2.34
C PHE A 12 -2.07 4.34 -1.81
N LEU A 13 -3.30 4.28 -2.33
CA LEU A 13 -4.27 3.24 -1.95
C LEU A 13 -3.76 1.83 -2.25
N ILE A 14 -3.13 1.65 -3.41
CA ILE A 14 -2.52 0.37 -3.78
C ILE A 14 -1.36 0.01 -2.84
N MET A 15 -0.47 0.96 -2.53
CA MET A 15 0.63 0.71 -1.61
C MET A 15 0.15 0.40 -0.19
N VAL A 16 -0.89 1.08 0.29
CA VAL A 16 -1.52 0.77 1.59
C VAL A 16 -2.04 -0.67 1.58
N LEU A 17 -2.72 -1.10 0.52
CA LEU A 17 -3.22 -2.47 0.41
C LEU A 17 -2.07 -3.51 0.35
N ILE A 18 -1.05 -3.27 -0.48
CA ILE A 18 0.11 -4.15 -0.62
C ILE A 18 0.81 -4.31 0.73
N THR A 19 1.14 -3.19 1.38
CA THR A 19 1.86 -3.23 2.65
C THR A 19 1.00 -3.78 3.79
N PHE A 20 -0.32 -3.62 3.74
CA PHE A 20 -1.23 -4.29 4.67
C PHE A 20 -1.11 -5.80 4.55
N ILE A 21 -1.21 -6.34 3.32
CA ILE A 21 -1.11 -7.78 3.07
C ILE A 21 0.28 -8.31 3.46
N MET A 22 1.35 -7.61 3.07
CA MET A 22 2.71 -7.99 3.45
C MET A 22 2.91 -7.98 4.96
N GLY A 23 2.32 -7.01 5.68
CA GLY A 23 2.38 -6.93 7.13
C GLY A 23 1.74 -8.12 7.85
N LEU A 24 0.77 -8.81 7.23
CA LEU A 24 0.19 -10.04 7.80
C LEU A 24 1.17 -11.22 7.79
N GLY A 25 2.19 -11.17 6.93
CA GLY A 25 3.26 -12.17 6.87
C GLY A 25 4.50 -11.80 7.68
N ASP A 26 4.51 -10.63 8.34
CA ASP A 26 5.67 -10.18 9.10
C ASP A 26 5.85 -10.98 10.39
N ASP A 27 7.10 -11.29 10.74
CA ASP A 27 7.43 -12.06 11.94
C ASP A 27 6.93 -11.38 13.21
N ALA A 28 6.96 -10.04 13.27
CA ALA A 28 6.47 -9.31 14.45
C ALA A 28 4.95 -9.42 14.60
N TYR A 29 4.20 -9.51 13.49
CA TYR A 29 2.76 -9.78 13.52
C TYR A 29 2.49 -11.21 13.99
N LEU A 30 3.14 -12.20 13.36
CA LEU A 30 2.95 -13.62 13.69
C LEU A 30 3.31 -13.93 15.14
N LYS A 31 4.33 -13.27 15.70
CA LYS A 31 4.78 -13.50 17.08
C LYS A 31 3.94 -12.81 18.15
N ASN A 32 3.47 -11.59 17.89
CA ASN A 32 2.88 -10.74 18.95
C ASN A 32 1.38 -10.48 18.81
N TYR A 33 0.82 -10.69 17.61
CA TYR A 33 -0.55 -10.28 17.26
C TYR A 33 -1.40 -11.43 16.73
N HIS A 34 -0.80 -12.48 16.16
CA HIS A 34 -1.53 -13.66 15.72
C HIS A 34 -1.94 -14.53 16.91
N SER A 35 -3.24 -14.70 17.08
CA SER A 35 -3.84 -15.42 18.21
C SER A 35 -4.53 -16.73 17.81
N GLY A 36 -4.66 -17.00 16.51
CA GLY A 36 -5.39 -18.15 15.97
C GLY A 36 -6.93 -18.01 16.07
N ILE A 37 -7.43 -16.90 16.63
CA ILE A 37 -8.84 -16.61 16.77
C ILE A 37 -9.23 -15.54 15.73
N TRP A 38 -10.00 -15.93 14.73
CA TRP A 38 -10.23 -15.12 13.52
C TRP A 38 -10.67 -13.67 13.78
N TYR A 39 -11.65 -13.44 14.66
CA TYR A 39 -12.17 -12.08 14.91
C TYR A 39 -11.15 -11.20 15.65
N ARG A 40 -10.32 -11.81 16.50
CA ARG A 40 -9.26 -11.12 17.23
C ARG A 40 -8.09 -10.79 16.31
N ASP A 41 -7.78 -11.67 15.37
CA ASP A 41 -6.75 -11.48 14.35
C ASP A 41 -7.12 -10.36 13.36
N VAL A 42 -8.41 -10.19 13.03
CA VAL A 42 -8.88 -9.03 12.25
C VAL A 42 -8.62 -7.71 12.98
N ILE A 43 -8.91 -7.63 14.28
CA ILE A 43 -8.65 -6.41 15.06
C ILE A 43 -7.14 -6.19 15.24
N ASN A 44 -6.40 -7.26 15.53
CA ASN A 44 -4.97 -7.22 15.76
C ASN A 44 -4.18 -6.86 14.49
N SER A 45 -4.61 -7.31 13.30
CA SER A 45 -4.00 -6.92 12.03
C SER A 45 -4.15 -5.44 11.76
N LEU A 46 -5.35 -4.86 11.98
CA LEU A 46 -5.56 -3.42 11.87
C LEU A 46 -4.70 -2.65 12.88
N LYS A 47 -4.66 -3.11 14.14
CA LYS A 47 -3.85 -2.50 15.18
C LYS A 47 -2.37 -2.52 14.80
N TYR A 48 -1.84 -3.68 14.43
CA TYR A 48 -0.45 -3.85 14.01
C TYR A 48 -0.13 -2.97 12.80
N TYR A 49 -0.99 -2.94 11.79
CA TYR A 49 -0.77 -2.12 10.61
C TYR A 49 -0.65 -0.62 10.95
N VAL A 50 -1.54 -0.11 11.79
CA VAL A 50 -1.55 1.31 12.18
C VAL A 50 -0.38 1.64 13.11
N THR A 51 -0.07 0.78 14.09
CA THR A 51 0.95 1.09 15.10
C THR A 51 2.36 0.70 14.70
N TRP A 52 2.52 -0.16 13.70
CA TRP A 52 3.81 -0.72 13.29
C TRP A 52 4.10 -0.47 11.81
N VAL A 53 3.31 -1.06 10.91
CA VAL A 53 3.61 -1.01 9.47
C VAL A 53 3.63 0.44 8.96
N LEU A 54 2.60 1.23 9.25
CA LEU A 54 2.53 2.62 8.80
C LEU A 54 3.74 3.45 9.30
N PRO A 55 4.10 3.46 10.60
CA PRO A 55 5.27 4.21 11.09
C PRO A 55 6.63 3.68 10.62
N TYR A 56 6.81 2.37 10.47
CA TYR A 56 8.13 1.81 10.13
C TYR A 56 8.35 1.67 8.63
N TRP A 57 7.29 1.45 7.84
CA TRP A 57 7.38 1.22 6.40
C TRP A 57 6.95 2.45 5.58
N TRP A 58 6.80 3.62 6.22
CA TRP A 58 6.36 4.85 5.56
C TRP A 58 7.20 5.22 4.33
N LEU A 59 8.52 5.02 4.37
CA LEU A 59 9.41 5.27 3.23
C LEU A 59 9.11 4.34 2.06
N LEU A 60 8.88 3.06 2.34
CA LEU A 60 8.52 2.06 1.32
C LEU A 60 7.17 2.42 0.69
N ILE A 61 6.19 2.79 1.51
CA ILE A 61 4.87 3.25 1.04
C ILE A 61 5.02 4.50 0.16
N LEU A 62 5.83 5.48 0.59
CA LEU A 62 6.03 6.74 -0.14
C LEU A 62 6.73 6.50 -1.48
N ILE A 63 7.86 5.79 -1.48
CA ILE A 63 8.64 5.49 -2.69
C ILE A 63 7.80 4.65 -3.67
N GLY A 64 7.11 3.63 -3.17
CA GLY A 64 6.22 2.80 -3.99
C GLY A 64 5.07 3.62 -4.58
N THR A 65 4.50 4.55 -3.82
CA THR A 65 3.42 5.44 -4.29
C THR A 65 3.89 6.32 -5.44
N ILE A 66 5.05 6.95 -5.30
CA ILE A 66 5.65 7.79 -6.35
C ILE A 66 5.93 6.96 -7.60
N SER A 67 6.47 5.75 -7.41
CA SER A 67 6.79 4.82 -8.51
C SER A 67 5.54 4.38 -9.26
N LEU A 68 4.48 3.99 -8.57
CA LEU A 68 3.19 3.64 -9.17
C LEU A 68 2.55 4.83 -9.89
N ALA A 69 2.58 6.02 -9.29
CA ALA A 69 2.05 7.22 -9.93
C ALA A 69 2.79 7.54 -11.24
N ALA A 70 4.12 7.36 -11.27
CA ALA A 70 4.92 7.50 -12.49
C ALA A 70 4.53 6.45 -13.53
N LEU A 71 4.34 5.19 -13.14
CA LEU A 71 3.88 4.12 -14.05
C LEU A 71 2.50 4.42 -14.65
N PHE A 72 1.55 4.87 -13.84
CA PHE A 72 0.22 5.25 -14.33
C PHE A 72 0.30 6.40 -15.35
N TYR A 73 1.14 7.39 -15.07
CA TYR A 73 1.33 8.49 -16.00
C TYR A 73 1.94 8.03 -17.33
N ILE A 74 3.02 7.24 -17.28
CA ILE A 74 3.69 6.71 -18.47
C ILE A 74 2.74 5.83 -19.28
N GLY A 75 2.01 4.92 -18.63
CA GLY A 75 1.04 4.05 -19.30
C GLY A 75 -0.05 4.85 -20.01
N LYS A 76 -0.58 5.90 -19.36
CA LYS A 76 -1.59 6.78 -19.94
C LYS A 76 -1.06 7.52 -21.19
N VAL A 77 0.16 8.07 -21.12
CA VAL A 77 0.79 8.73 -22.28
C VAL A 77 1.07 7.75 -23.42
N GLY A 78 1.49 6.53 -23.10
CA GLY A 78 1.73 5.47 -24.09
C GLY A 78 0.45 5.07 -24.83
N ILE A 79 -0.65 4.89 -24.11
CA ILE A 79 -1.96 4.56 -24.69
C ILE A 79 -2.44 5.68 -25.62
N GLU A 80 -2.34 6.94 -25.18
CA GLU A 80 -2.76 8.09 -26.00
C GLU A 80 -1.99 8.16 -27.34
N LYS A 81 -0.68 7.85 -27.34
CA LYS A 81 0.15 7.79 -28.56
C LYS A 81 -0.20 6.63 -29.49
N LEU A 82 -0.71 5.51 -28.96
CA LEU A 82 -1.10 4.35 -29.76
C LEU A 82 -2.51 4.51 -30.36
N SER A 83 -3.32 5.39 -29.78
CA SER A 83 -4.69 5.69 -30.24
C SER A 83 -4.81 6.86 -31.22
N SER A 84 -3.70 7.58 -31.50
CA SER A 84 -3.61 8.71 -32.43
C SER A 84 -3.01 8.29 -33.76
#